data_AF-A0A934LXH0-F1
#
_entry.id   AF-A0A934LXH0-F1
#
_cell.length_a   1.000
_cell.length_b   1.000
_cell.length_c   1.000
_cell.angle_alpha   90.00
_cell.angle_beta   90.00
_cell.angle_gamma   90.00
#
_symmetry.space_group_name_H-M   'P 1'
#
loop_
_entity.id
_entity.type
_entity.pdbx_description
1 polymer ?
#
loop_
_entity_poly.entity_id
_entity_poly.type
_entity_poly.pdbx_seq_one_letter_code
_entity_poly.pdbx_strand_id
1 'polypeptide(L)'
;MGDDVRMDFDAMEEMIKAFRRSASAMELVVDDVRKAAKIIEEGGCINEQGDRWVETLLTRIAPAFSNAVNGFDRVARDLDGALRDLRDGDAEARSRFSG
;
A
#
# COMPACT_ATOMS: atom_id res chain seq x y z
N MET A 1 38.15 4.24 -2.03
CA MET A 1 37.17 3.14 -2.09
C MET A 1 35.81 3.80 -2.00
N GLY A 2 35.24 4.18 -3.14
CA GLY A 2 33.82 4.50 -3.16
C GLY A 2 33.11 3.16 -3.03
N ASP A 3 32.36 2.98 -1.95
CA ASP A 3 31.30 1.97 -1.96
C ASP A 3 30.40 2.37 -3.13
N ASP A 4 30.58 1.68 -4.25
CA ASP A 4 29.73 1.78 -5.42
C ASP A 4 28.41 1.15 -4.97
N VAL A 5 27.58 1.94 -4.27
CA VAL A 5 26.21 1.58 -3.90
C VAL A 5 25.46 1.49 -5.21
N ARG A 6 25.64 0.36 -5.91
CA ARG A 6 24.84 -0.02 -7.07
C ARG A 6 23.46 -0.37 -6.55
N MET A 7 22.60 0.63 -6.55
CA MET A 7 21.19 0.45 -6.28
C MET A 7 20.62 -0.49 -7.34
N ASP A 8 19.96 -1.56 -6.91
CA ASP A 8 19.29 -2.50 -7.80
C ASP A 8 17.94 -1.89 -8.21
N PHE A 9 17.94 -1.19 -9.35
CA PHE A 9 16.76 -0.54 -9.91
C PHE A 9 15.61 -1.54 -10.14
N ASP A 10 15.93 -2.76 -10.54
CA ASP A 10 14.94 -3.81 -10.81
C ASP A 10 14.30 -4.27 -9.49
N ALA A 11 15.09 -4.46 -8.44
CA ALA A 11 14.58 -4.80 -7.11
C ALA A 11 13.68 -3.70 -6.54
N MET A 12 14.01 -2.41 -6.76
CA MET A 12 13.15 -1.31 -6.35
C MET A 12 11.84 -1.26 -7.12
N GLU A 13 11.87 -1.49 -8.44
CA GLU A 13 10.65 -1.58 -9.24
C GLU A 13 9.75 -2.74 -8.80
N GLU A 14 10.33 -3.91 -8.53
CA GLU A 14 9.57 -5.05 -8.01
C GLU A 14 8.97 -4.78 -6.63
N MET A 15 9.70 -4.05 -5.77
CA MET A 15 9.20 -3.63 -4.47
C MET A 15 8.03 -2.64 -4.61
N ILE A 16 8.10 -1.65 -5.50
CA ILE A 16 7.00 -0.73 -5.80
C ILE A 16 5.77 -1.52 -6.28
N LYS A 17 5.96 -2.47 -7.20
CA LYS A 17 4.87 -3.33 -7.69
C LYS A 17 4.27 -4.17 -6.55
N ALA A 18 5.10 -4.71 -5.66
CA ALA A 18 4.65 -5.49 -4.51
C ALA A 18 3.78 -4.64 -3.57
N PHE A 19 4.21 -3.42 -3.23
CA PHE A 19 3.42 -2.53 -2.39
C PHE A 19 2.08 -2.15 -3.02
N ARG A 20 2.05 -1.83 -4.31
CA ARG A 20 0.79 -1.54 -5.04
C ARG A 20 -0.14 -2.75 -5.05
N ARG A 21 0.37 -3.96 -5.29
CA ARG A 21 -0.43 -5.20 -5.23
C ARG A 21 -1.03 -5.42 -3.84
N SER A 22 -0.24 -5.20 -2.79
CA SER A 22 -0.71 -5.31 -1.40
C SER A 22 -1.79 -4.27 -1.07
N ALA A 23 -1.64 -3.02 -1.54
CA ALA A 23 -2.67 -2.00 -1.40
C ALA A 23 -4.00 -2.45 -2.03
N SER A 24 -3.99 -2.87 -3.30
CA SER A 24 -5.21 -3.36 -3.98
C SER A 24 -5.83 -4.58 -3.30
N ALA A 25 -5.01 -5.52 -2.81
CA ALA A 25 -5.52 -6.67 -2.06
C ALA A 25 -6.23 -6.24 -0.77
N MET A 26 -5.71 -5.23 -0.06
CA MET A 26 -6.33 -4.72 1.16
C MET A 26 -7.61 -3.91 0.89
N GLU A 27 -7.70 -3.22 -0.24
CA GLU A 27 -8.95 -2.57 -0.68
C GLU A 27 -10.08 -3.59 -0.87
N LEU A 28 -9.78 -4.75 -1.47
CA LEU A 28 -10.75 -5.83 -1.61
C LEU A 28 -11.22 -6.35 -0.23
N VAL A 29 -10.31 -6.46 0.73
CA VAL A 29 -10.65 -6.86 2.11
C VAL A 29 -11.57 -5.83 2.77
N VAL A 30 -11.32 -4.52 2.57
CA VAL A 30 -12.22 -3.45 3.08
C VAL A 30 -13.63 -3.62 2.52
N ASP A 31 -13.75 -3.88 1.22
CA ASP A 31 -15.05 -4.09 0.59
C ASP A 31 -15.75 -5.34 1.11
N ASP A 32 -15.03 -6.43 1.33
CA ASP A 32 -15.59 -7.66 1.89
C ASP A 32 -16.03 -7.47 3.36
N VAL A 33 -15.29 -6.70 4.16
CA VAL A 33 -15.69 -6.32 5.53
C VAL A 33 -17.00 -5.53 5.50
N ARG A 34 -17.14 -4.57 4.57
CA ARG A 34 -18.37 -3.78 4.42
C ARG A 34 -19.56 -4.65 3.98
N LYS A 35 -19.35 -5.60 3.06
CA LYS A 35 -20.38 -6.56 2.66
C LYS A 35 -20.80 -7.46 3.82
N ALA A 36 -19.84 -7.95 4.61
CA ALA A 36 -20.13 -8.77 5.78
C ALA A 36 -20.96 -8.00 6.82
N ALA A 37 -20.61 -6.74 7.11
CA ALA A 37 -21.39 -5.89 7.99
C ALA A 37 -22.84 -5.72 7.50
N LYS A 38 -23.02 -5.47 6.20
CA LYS A 38 -24.35 -5.35 5.58
C LYS A 38 -25.19 -6.63 5.73
N ILE A 39 -24.59 -7.80 5.49
CA ILE A 39 -25.28 -9.10 5.65
C ILE A 39 -25.75 -9.29 7.10
N ILE A 40 -24.93 -8.90 8.08
CA ILE A 40 -25.27 -9.00 9.50
C ILE A 40 -26.46 -8.08 9.81
N GLU A 41 -26.41 -6.84 9.35
CA GLU A 41 -27.44 -5.81 9.53
C GLU A 41 -28.79 -6.20 8.86
N GLU A 42 -28.75 -6.82 7.68
CA GLU A 42 -29.94 -7.22 6.92
C GLU A 42 -30.63 -8.49 7.41
N GLY A 43 -30.13 -9.11 8.48
CA GLY A 43 -30.78 -10.26 9.12
C GLY A 43 -29.90 -11.45 9.41
N GLY A 44 -28.59 -11.36 9.14
CA GLY A 44 -27.63 -12.41 9.46
C GLY A 44 -27.47 -12.63 10.98
N CYS A 45 -27.63 -11.58 11.79
CA CYS A 45 -27.63 -11.68 13.25
C CYS A 45 -28.36 -10.47 13.87
N ILE A 46 -29.67 -10.61 14.14
CA ILE A 46 -30.49 -9.53 14.70
C ILE A 46 -30.53 -9.67 16.22
N ASN A 47 -29.47 -9.21 16.89
CA ASN A 47 -29.40 -9.05 18.34
C ASN A 47 -28.33 -8.00 18.70
N GLU A 48 -28.22 -7.65 19.98
CA GLU A 48 -27.24 -6.66 20.46
C GLU A 48 -25.79 -7.03 20.10
N GLN A 49 -25.47 -8.33 19.97
CA GLN A 49 -24.14 -8.76 19.53
C GLN A 49 -23.93 -8.51 18.04
N GLY A 50 -24.95 -8.70 17.20
CA GLY A 50 -24.95 -8.35 15.78
C GLY A 50 -24.66 -6.87 15.57
N ASP A 51 -25.33 -6.00 16.33
CA ASP A 51 -25.11 -4.55 16.26
C ASP A 51 -23.65 -4.19 16.63
N ARG A 52 -23.10 -4.80 17.69
CA ARG A 52 -21.69 -4.62 18.08
C ARG A 52 -20.70 -5.14 17.03
N TRP A 53 -21.05 -6.21 16.32
CA TRP A 53 -20.24 -6.73 15.22
C TRP A 53 -20.21 -5.77 14.04
N VAL A 54 -21.38 -5.26 13.61
CA VAL A 54 -21.49 -4.25 12.56
C VAL A 54 -20.68 -3.01 12.93
N GLU A 55 -20.86 -2.50 14.15
CA GLU A 55 -20.09 -1.37 14.66
C GLU A 55 -18.59 -1.65 14.62
N THR A 56 -18.13 -2.79 15.12
CA THR A 56 -16.70 -3.14 15.13
C THR A 56 -16.12 -3.27 13.73
N LEU A 57 -16.85 -3.90 12.80
CA LEU A 57 -16.43 -4.06 11.42
C LEU A 57 -16.25 -2.70 10.74
N LEU A 58 -17.20 -1.79 10.93
CA LEU A 58 -17.22 -0.49 10.24
C LEU A 58 -16.34 0.57 10.90
N THR A 59 -16.20 0.56 12.22
CA THR A 59 -15.50 1.62 12.97
C THR A 59 -14.05 1.28 13.31
N ARG A 60 -13.69 -0.01 13.35
CA ARG A 60 -12.34 -0.45 13.74
C ARG A 60 -11.65 -1.21 12.61
N ILE A 61 -12.31 -2.24 12.07
CA ILE A 61 -11.66 -3.17 11.13
C ILE A 61 -11.48 -2.51 9.76
N ALA A 62 -12.55 -2.01 9.12
CA ALA A 62 -12.46 -1.35 7.82
C ALA A 62 -11.51 -0.13 7.83
N PRO A 63 -11.50 0.75 8.86
CA PRO A 63 -10.54 1.83 8.95
C PRO A 63 -9.10 1.34 9.14
N ALA A 64 -8.85 0.27 9.91
CA ALA A 64 -7.51 -0.28 10.08
C ALA A 64 -6.91 -0.78 8.75
N PHE A 65 -7.71 -1.48 7.95
CA PHE A 65 -7.29 -1.90 6.61
C PHE A 65 -7.12 -0.70 5.66
N SER A 66 -8.01 0.29 5.71
CA SER A 66 -7.86 1.52 4.92
C SER A 66 -6.57 2.28 5.26
N ASN A 67 -6.17 2.30 6.54
CA ASN A 67 -4.90 2.88 6.97
C ASN A 67 -3.69 2.08 6.45
N ALA A 68 -3.79 0.75 6.37
CA ALA A 68 -2.75 -0.08 5.77
C ALA A 68 -2.61 0.18 4.26
N VAL A 69 -3.72 0.32 3.51
CA VAL A 69 -3.72 0.73 2.10
C VAL A 69 -2.96 2.05 1.92
N ASN A 70 -3.32 3.06 2.71
CA ASN A 70 -2.63 4.36 2.68
C ASN A 70 -1.13 4.25 2.97
N GLY A 71 -0.75 3.36 3.89
CA GLY A 71 0.65 3.08 4.22
C GLY A 71 1.40 2.46 3.04
N PHE A 72 0.83 1.44 2.40
CA PHE A 72 1.43 0.80 1.23
C PHE A 72 1.56 1.77 0.05
N ASP A 73 0.54 2.59 -0.22
CA ASP A 73 0.59 3.59 -1.28
C ASP A 73 1.61 4.69 -1.02
N ARG A 74 1.78 5.08 0.25
CA ARG A 74 2.80 6.05 0.63
C ARG A 74 4.19 5.48 0.38
N VAL A 75 4.46 4.27 0.85
CA VAL A 75 5.77 3.63 0.64
C VAL A 75 6.05 3.43 -0.85
N ALA A 76 5.07 2.99 -1.63
CA ALA A 76 5.23 2.86 -3.08
C ALA A 76 5.56 4.19 -3.77
N ARG A 77 4.95 5.30 -3.33
CA ARG A 77 5.25 6.65 -3.85
C ARG A 77 6.64 7.14 -3.43
N ASP A 78 7.02 6.94 -2.18
CA ASP A 78 8.33 7.33 -1.67
C ASP A 78 9.45 6.59 -2.44
N LEU A 79 9.24 5.30 -2.72
CA LEU A 79 10.16 4.50 -3.53
C LEU A 79 10.20 4.92 -5.00
N ASP A 80 9.05 5.24 -5.60
CA ASP A 80 8.98 5.74 -6.98
C ASP A 80 9.70 7.09 -7.13
N GLY A 81 9.59 7.97 -6.11
CA GLY A 81 10.34 9.22 -6.03
C GLY A 81 11.84 8.99 -5.96
N ALA A 82 12.30 8.17 -4.99
CA ALA A 82 13.71 7.84 -4.84
C ALA A 82 14.31 7.21 -6.11
N LEU A 83 13.56 6.34 -6.79
CA LEU A 83 13.98 5.71 -8.05
C LEU A 83 14.21 6.74 -9.17
N ARG A 84 13.35 7.77 -9.26
CA ARG A 84 13.50 8.85 -10.24
C ARG A 84 14.72 9.71 -9.93
N ASP A 85 14.86 10.15 -8.69
CA ASP A 85 15.98 10.99 -8.26
C ASP A 85 17.33 10.30 -8.54
N LEU A 86 17.40 8.98 -8.34
CA LEU A 86 18.61 8.19 -8.63
C LEU A 86 18.88 8.03 -10.13
N ARG A 87 17.85 7.84 -10.94
CA ARG A 87 18.00 7.74 -12.41
C ARG A 87 18.49 9.06 -12.99
N ASP A 88 17.95 10.17 -12.52
CA ASP A 88 18.34 11.51 -12.96
C ASP A 88 19.79 11.82 -12.52
N GLY A 89 20.15 11.45 -11.29
CA GLY A 89 21.52 11.57 -10.77
C GLY A 89 22.56 10.75 -11.55
N ASP A 90 22.26 9.50 -11.91
CA ASP A 90 23.16 8.67 -12.73
C ASP A 90 23.32 9.24 -14.15
N ALA A 91 22.24 9.76 -14.74
CA ALA A 91 22.28 10.41 -16.06
C ALA A 91 23.13 11.69 -16.05
N GLU A 92 22.97 12.55 -15.04
CA GLU A 92 23.78 13.76 -14.86
C GLU A 92 25.27 13.44 -14.62
N ALA A 93 25.55 12.44 -13.78
CA ALA A 93 26.92 11.99 -13.52
C ALA A 93 27.60 11.49 -14.80
N ARG A 94 26.92 10.62 -15.57
CA ARG A 94 27.43 10.12 -16.86
C ARG A 94 27.68 11.23 -17.86
N SER A 95 26.78 12.21 -17.95
CA SER A 95 26.95 13.39 -18.81
C SER A 95 28.22 14.17 -18.45
N ARG A 96 28.46 14.41 -17.15
CA ARG A 96 29.65 15.12 -16.64
C ARG A 96 30.98 14.39 -16.83
N PHE A 97 30.99 13.06 -16.88
CA PHE A 97 32.21 12.28 -17.09
C PHE A 97 32.48 11.94 -18.57
N SER A 98 31.51 12.13 -19.46
CA SER A 98 31.66 11.90 -20.91
C SER A 98 31.99 13.16 -21.73
N GLY A 99 32.04 14.33 -21.08
CA GLY A 99 32.40 15.63 -21.67
C GLY A 99 33.85 16.03 -21.45
#